data_AF-A0A2D7FY09-F1
#
_entry.id   AF-A0A2D7FY09-F1
#
_cell.length_a   1.000
_cell.length_b   1.000
_cell.length_c   1.000
_cell.angle_alpha   90.00
_cell.angle_beta   90.00
_cell.angle_gamma   90.00
#
_symmetry.space_group_name_H-M   'P 1'
#
loop_
_entity.id
_entity.type
_entity.pdbx_description
1 polymer ?
#
loop_
_entity_poly.entity_id
_entity_poly.type
_entity_poly.pdbx_seq_one_letter_code
_entity_poly.pdbx_strand_id
1 'polypeptide(L)'
;MFNKIALSTLAVSAFALPAAAGVYVNVEANQGWSGEDYQGALLETHVGYENALGDSASWYIQGGPAVSFPDDAEQVGAASGKVGIGVDVTKKLSVYGELAAITPEGLELEGLGVGAKTGFKYKF
;
A
#
# COMPACT_ATOMS: atom_id res chain seq x y z
N MET A 1 -24.59 -6.86 -26.39
CA MET A 1 -25.31 -7.17 -25.15
C MET A 1 -24.46 -6.60 -24.02
N PHE A 2 -24.78 -5.40 -23.52
CA PHE A 2 -23.96 -4.71 -22.52
C PHE A 2 -24.27 -5.28 -21.13
N ASN A 3 -23.32 -6.01 -20.55
CA ASN A 3 -23.48 -6.55 -19.21
C ASN A 3 -23.22 -5.41 -18.20
N LYS A 4 -24.29 -4.91 -17.58
CA LYS A 4 -24.22 -3.92 -16.51
C LYS A 4 -23.66 -4.60 -15.26
N ILE A 5 -22.39 -4.39 -14.96
CA ILE A 5 -21.82 -4.80 -13.67
C ILE A 5 -22.08 -3.67 -12.69
N ALA A 6 -22.85 -3.97 -11.64
CA ALA A 6 -23.18 -3.04 -10.58
C ALA A 6 -21.92 -2.73 -9.77
N LEU A 7 -21.49 -1.47 -9.81
CA LEU A 7 -20.42 -0.97 -8.95
C LEU A 7 -21.02 -0.77 -7.56
N SER A 8 -20.90 -1.78 -6.68
CA SER A 8 -21.25 -1.61 -5.27
C SER A 8 -20.24 -0.67 -4.64
N THR A 9 -20.63 0.59 -4.43
CA THR A 9 -19.91 1.56 -3.61
C THR A 9 -19.76 1.01 -2.20
N LEU A 10 -18.61 0.40 -1.91
CA LEU A 10 -18.20 0.11 -0.54
C LEU A 10 -17.77 1.45 0.08
N ALA A 11 -18.70 2.14 0.73
CA ALA A 11 -18.39 3.28 1.55
C ALA A 11 -17.64 2.81 2.80
N VAL A 12 -16.33 2.60 2.68
CA VAL A 12 -15.44 2.41 3.83
C VAL A 12 -15.18 3.80 4.40
N SER A 13 -15.86 4.11 5.50
CA SER A 13 -15.49 5.22 6.37
C SER A 13 -14.06 4.98 6.86
N ALA A 14 -13.09 5.63 6.21
CA ALA A 14 -11.72 5.68 6.68
C ALA A 14 -11.68 6.50 7.98
N PHE A 15 -11.73 5.81 9.11
CA PHE A 15 -11.30 6.40 10.38
C PHE A 15 -9.79 6.58 10.30
N ALA A 16 -9.34 7.79 9.92
CA ALA A 16 -7.99 8.22 10.19
C ALA A 16 -7.85 8.35 11.71
N LEU A 17 -7.50 7.25 12.39
CA LEU A 17 -7.16 7.29 13.80
C LEU A 17 -5.84 8.07 13.94
N PRO A 18 -5.80 9.10 14.80
CA PRO A 18 -4.58 9.88 15.01
C PRO A 18 -3.53 9.01 15.72
N ALA A 19 -2.39 8.77 15.05
CA ALA A 19 -1.08 8.38 15.60
C ALA A 19 -1.09 7.53 16.90
N ALA A 20 -1.89 6.47 16.93
CA ALA A 20 -1.92 5.52 18.03
C ALA A 20 -1.43 4.18 17.50
N ALA A 21 -0.35 3.67 18.09
CA ALA A 21 0.08 2.29 17.88
C ALA A 21 -1.14 1.36 17.97
N GLY A 22 -1.36 0.54 16.95
CA GLY A 22 -2.60 -0.22 16.86
C GLY A 22 -2.89 -0.84 15.51
N VAL A 23 -4.02 -1.56 15.49
CA VAL A 23 -4.58 -2.16 14.28
C VAL A 23 -5.27 -1.07 13.46
N TYR A 24 -5.04 -1.09 12.15
CA TYR A 24 -5.67 -0.16 11.21
C TYR A 24 -6.06 -0.87 9.91
N VAL A 25 -6.83 -0.16 9.10
CA VAL A 25 -7.08 -0.52 7.70
C VAL A 25 -6.48 0.54 6.80
N ASN A 26 -5.89 0.11 5.69
CA ASN A 26 -5.29 1.00 4.71
C ASN A 26 -5.80 0.63 3.32
N VAL A 27 -6.24 1.63 2.56
CA VAL A 27 -6.66 1.48 1.17
C VAL A 27 -5.80 2.40 0.33
N GLU A 28 -5.01 1.82 -0.57
CA GLU A 28 -4.00 2.54 -1.35
C GLU A 28 -4.17 2.25 -2.84
N ALA A 29 -4.15 3.30 -3.66
CA ALA A 29 -4.13 3.18 -5.11
C ALA A 29 -2.79 3.72 -5.64
N ASN A 30 -2.02 2.86 -6.28
CA ASN A 30 -0.71 3.16 -6.86
C ASN A 30 -0.81 3.16 -8.39
N GLN A 31 -0.50 4.29 -9.00
CA GLN A 31 -0.52 4.45 -10.45
C GLN A 31 0.92 4.40 -10.99
N GLY A 32 1.14 3.66 -12.08
CA GLY A 32 2.46 3.52 -12.71
C GLY A 32 2.54 4.20 -14.06
N TRP A 33 3.63 4.92 -14.32
CA TRP A 33 3.99 5.44 -15.64
C TRP A 33 5.46 5.13 -15.96
N SER A 34 5.76 4.89 -17.24
CA SER A 34 7.10 4.82 -17.79
C SER A 34 7.29 5.99 -18.76
N GLY A 35 7.81 7.11 -18.27
CA GLY A 35 7.82 8.36 -19.03
C GLY A 35 6.40 8.91 -19.18
N GLU A 36 5.92 9.04 -20.42
CA GLU A 36 4.55 9.46 -20.73
C GLU A 36 3.57 8.28 -20.81
N ASP A 37 4.07 7.05 -20.89
CA ASP A 37 3.26 5.84 -21.06
C ASP A 37 2.67 5.40 -19.73
N TYR A 38 1.34 5.25 -19.66
CA TYR A 38 0.65 4.73 -18.48
C TYR A 38 0.75 3.20 -18.45
N GLN A 39 1.18 2.65 -17.31
CA GLN A 39 1.39 1.21 -17.16
C GLN A 39 0.19 0.51 -16.51
N GLY A 40 -0.59 1.24 -15.72
CA GLY A 40 -1.72 0.69 -14.97
C GLY A 40 -1.80 1.18 -13.53
N ALA A 41 -2.74 0.58 -12.80
CA ALA A 41 -3.04 0.84 -11.41
C ALA A 41 -2.85 -0.42 -10.55
N LEU A 42 -2.56 -0.22 -9.27
CA LEU A 42 -2.62 -1.25 -8.25
C LEU A 42 -3.46 -0.72 -7.09
N LEU A 43 -4.59 -1.37 -6.80
CA LEU A 43 -5.42 -1.10 -5.64
C LEU A 43 -5.13 -2.14 -4.55
N GLU A 44 -4.71 -1.68 -3.39
CA GLU A 44 -4.39 -2.52 -2.25
C GLU A 44 -5.33 -2.19 -1.09
N THR A 45 -5.86 -3.23 -0.45
CA THR A 45 -6.65 -3.09 0.78
C THR A 45 -6.01 -3.94 1.85
N HIS A 46 -5.37 -3.30 2.81
CA HIS A 46 -4.61 -3.97 3.85
C HIS A 46 -5.27 -3.80 5.22
N VAL A 47 -5.13 -4.86 6.03
CA VAL A 47 -5.16 -4.73 7.49
C VAL A 47 -3.72 -4.62 7.95
N GLY A 48 -3.45 -3.67 8.84
CA GLY A 48 -2.11 -3.38 9.32
C GLY A 48 -2.05 -3.25 10.83
N TYR A 49 -0.84 -3.31 11.33
CA TYR A 49 -0.49 -2.97 12.70
C TYR A 49 0.75 -2.06 12.68
N GLU A 50 0.67 -0.94 13.39
CA GLU A 50 1.81 -0.04 13.60
C GLU A 50 2.12 0.10 15.08
N ASN A 51 3.40 0.31 15.41
CA ASN A 51 3.80 0.60 16.77
C ASN A 51 5.04 1.49 16.82
N ALA A 52 5.21 2.19 17.94
CA ALA A 52 6.42 2.94 18.23
C ALA A 52 7.61 1.99 18.50
N LEU A 53 8.79 2.44 18.11
CA LEU A 53 10.08 1.85 18.42
C LEU A 53 10.88 2.88 19.23
N GLY A 54 10.58 2.98 20.53
CA GLY A 54 11.07 4.07 21.38
C GLY A 54 10.37 5.40 21.07
N ASP A 55 11.04 6.52 21.37
CA ASP A 55 10.41 7.85 21.35
C ASP A 55 10.44 8.56 19.98
N SER A 56 11.26 8.07 19.05
CA SER A 56 11.55 8.78 17.78
C SER A 56 11.51 7.87 16.56
N ALA A 57 11.05 6.63 16.71
CA ALA A 57 10.89 5.73 15.58
C ALA A 57 9.58 4.95 15.67
N SER A 58 9.13 4.43 14.55
CA SER A 58 7.96 3.56 14.44
C SER A 58 8.18 2.50 13.38
N TRP A 59 7.44 1.42 13.47
CA TRP A 59 7.40 0.37 12.46
C TRP A 59 5.96 -0.02 12.18
N TYR A 60 5.72 -0.61 11.01
CA TYR A 60 4.45 -1.22 10.68
C TYR A 60 4.63 -2.48 9.84
N ILE A 61 3.61 -3.33 9.91
CA ILE A 61 3.37 -4.42 8.98
C ILE A 61 1.91 -4.36 8.54
N GLN A 62 1.68 -4.58 7.25
CA GLN A 62 0.34 -4.62 6.69
C GLN A 62 0.27 -5.64 5.54
N GLY A 63 -0.91 -6.17 5.28
CA GLY A 63 -1.14 -7.03 4.13
C GLY A 63 -2.60 -7.32 3.90
N GLY A 64 -2.92 -7.83 2.71
CA GLY A 64 -4.29 -8.08 2.31
C GLY A 64 -4.43 -8.29 0.79
N PRO A 65 -5.68 -8.30 0.30
CA PRO A 65 -5.95 -8.42 -1.13
C PRO A 65 -5.46 -7.20 -1.90
N ALA A 66 -5.01 -7.47 -3.12
CA ALA A 66 -4.66 -6.48 -4.11
C ALA A 66 -5.36 -6.77 -5.43
N VAL A 67 -5.52 -5.72 -6.23
CA VAL A 67 -6.07 -5.79 -7.57
C VAL A 67 -5.22 -4.93 -8.50
N SER A 68 -4.59 -5.57 -9.47
CA SER A 68 -3.88 -4.89 -10.54
C SER A 68 -4.82 -4.60 -11.71
N PHE A 69 -4.76 -3.38 -12.23
CA PHE A 69 -5.44 -2.93 -13.45
C PHE A 69 -4.40 -2.48 -14.47
N PRO A 70 -3.81 -3.41 -15.23
CA PRO A 70 -2.90 -3.05 -16.32
C PRO A 70 -3.62 -2.24 -17.40
N ASP A 71 -2.90 -1.39 -18.14
CA ASP A 71 -3.51 -0.51 -19.16
C ASP A 71 -4.12 -1.28 -20.36
N ASP A 72 -3.43 -2.32 -20.84
CA ASP A 72 -3.83 -3.13 -22.01
C ASP A 72 -3.87 -4.63 -21.70
N ALA A 73 -4.29 -5.00 -20.48
CA ALA A 73 -4.49 -6.39 -20.10
C ALA A 73 -5.65 -6.56 -19.10
N GLU A 74 -6.00 -7.81 -18.83
CA GLU A 74 -7.06 -8.14 -17.88
C GLU A 74 -6.66 -7.80 -16.44
N GLN A 75 -7.67 -7.49 -15.63
CA GLN A 75 -7.48 -7.24 -14.21
C GLN A 75 -7.03 -8.51 -13.50
N VAL A 76 -6.00 -8.40 -12.66
CA VAL A 76 -5.44 -9.53 -11.91
C VAL A 76 -5.67 -9.34 -10.42
N GLY A 77 -6.32 -10.32 -9.78
CA GLY A 77 -6.44 -10.38 -8.33
C GLY A 77 -5.19 -10.99 -7.72
N ALA A 78 -4.66 -10.37 -6.67
CA ALA A 78 -3.43 -10.76 -6.01
C ALA A 78 -3.52 -10.58 -4.49
N ALA A 79 -2.44 -10.91 -3.79
CA ALA A 79 -2.21 -10.57 -2.40
C ALA A 79 -0.92 -9.76 -2.28
N SER A 80 -0.95 -8.74 -1.45
CA SER A 80 0.22 -7.89 -1.19
C SER A 80 0.44 -7.69 0.30
N GLY A 81 1.68 -7.34 0.63
CA GLY A 81 2.09 -7.02 1.98
C GLY A 81 3.20 -5.98 1.97
N LYS A 82 3.25 -5.17 3.02
CA LYS A 82 4.28 -4.15 3.24
C LYS A 82 4.76 -4.18 4.68
N VAL A 83 6.05 -3.98 4.86
CA VAL A 83 6.67 -3.69 6.16
C VAL A 83 7.46 -2.39 6.03
N GLY A 84 7.39 -1.54 7.03
CA GLY A 84 8.13 -0.29 7.00
C GLY A 84 8.59 0.19 8.36
N ILE A 85 9.56 1.09 8.34
CA ILE A 85 10.15 1.74 9.49
C ILE A 85 10.28 3.24 9.21
N GLY A 86 9.99 4.07 10.21
CA GLY A 86 10.17 5.51 10.17
C GLY A 86 10.98 5.98 11.37
N VAL A 87 11.84 6.99 11.17
CA VAL A 87 12.64 7.63 12.23
C VAL A 87 12.52 9.15 12.10
N ASP A 88 12.09 9.80 13.17
CA ASP A 88 12.12 11.25 13.32
C ASP A 88 13.55 11.71 13.59
N VAL A 89 14.19 12.31 12.57
CA VAL A 89 15.55 12.85 12.65
C VAL A 89 15.56 14.18 13.40
N THR A 90 14.52 14.99 13.19
CA THR A 90 14.27 16.24 13.92
C THR A 90 12.77 16.42 14.12
N LYS A 91 12.35 17.45 14.87
CA LYS A 91 10.93 17.81 14.99
C LYS A 91 10.23 18.10 13.66
N LYS A 92 11.00 18.45 12.61
CA LYS A 92 10.47 18.79 11.27
C LYS A 92 10.83 17.79 10.19
N LEU A 93 11.73 16.85 10.44
CA LEU A 93 12.28 15.95 9.42
C LEU A 93 12.20 14.50 9.91
N SER A 94 11.55 13.65 9.13
CA SER A 94 11.49 12.21 9.34
C SER A 94 12.06 11.49 8.10
N VAL A 95 12.70 10.35 8.30
CA VAL A 95 13.15 9.43 7.23
C VAL A 95 12.38 8.12 7.37
N TYR A 96 12.06 7.47 6.27
CA TYR A 96 11.37 6.19 6.29
C TYR A 96 11.88 5.23 5.21
N GLY A 97 11.70 3.94 5.47
CA GLY A 97 11.94 2.85 4.53
C GLY A 97 10.78 1.86 4.57
N GLU A 98 10.49 1.26 3.43
CA GLU A 98 9.42 0.27 3.24
C GLU A 98 9.91 -0.82 2.30
N LEU A 99 9.57 -2.06 2.61
CA LEU A 99 9.63 -3.20 1.70
C LEU A 99 8.21 -3.65 1.39
N ALA A 100 7.95 -3.95 0.13
CA ALA A 100 6.66 -4.43 -0.36
C ALA A 100 6.86 -5.74 -1.12
N ALA A 101 5.88 -6.62 -1.02
CA ALA A 101 5.79 -7.83 -1.83
C ALA A 101 4.36 -8.00 -2.36
N ILE A 102 4.24 -8.57 -3.55
CA ILE A 102 2.96 -8.88 -4.19
C ILE A 102 3.05 -10.18 -4.97
N THR A 103 2.02 -11.02 -4.85
CA THR A 103 1.88 -12.25 -5.66
C THR A 103 1.52 -11.89 -7.11
N PRO A 104 1.97 -12.66 -8.11
CA PRO A 104 1.56 -12.41 -9.49
C PRO A 104 0.06 -12.62 -9.70
N GLU A 105 -0.53 -13.66 -9.08
CA GLU A 105 -1.97 -13.94 -9.11
C GLU A 105 -2.37 -14.71 -7.85
N GLY A 106 -3.55 -14.39 -7.30
CA GLY A 106 -4.11 -15.04 -6.12
C GLY A 106 -3.12 -15.08 -4.95
N LEU A 107 -2.80 -16.29 -4.48
CA LEU A 107 -1.82 -16.55 -3.42
C LEU A 107 -0.56 -17.26 -3.94
N GLU A 108 -0.31 -17.22 -5.25
CA GLU A 108 0.86 -17.86 -5.85
C GLU A 108 2.15 -17.15 -5.41
N LEU A 109 3.13 -17.92 -4.95
CA LEU A 109 4.41 -17.38 -4.45
C LEU A 109 5.54 -17.47 -5.49
N GLU A 110 5.38 -18.30 -6.52
CA GLU A 110 6.32 -18.32 -7.63
C GLU A 110 6.17 -17.01 -8.42
N GLY A 111 7.28 -16.37 -8.78
CA GLY A 111 7.23 -15.07 -9.46
C GLY A 111 6.86 -13.87 -8.58
N LEU A 112 6.99 -13.98 -7.25
CA LEU A 112 6.71 -12.90 -6.30
C LEU A 112 7.41 -11.58 -6.69
N GLY A 113 6.62 -10.53 -6.86
CA GLY A 113 7.13 -9.17 -7.06
C GLY A 113 7.60 -8.60 -5.72
N VAL A 114 8.79 -8.00 -5.69
CA VAL A 114 9.33 -7.33 -4.49
C VAL A 114 9.78 -5.91 -4.83
N GLY A 115 9.56 -4.99 -3.89
CA GLY A 115 9.92 -3.58 -4.04
C GLY A 115 10.45 -3.00 -2.74
N ALA A 116 11.30 -1.97 -2.87
CA ALA A 116 11.79 -1.20 -1.74
C ALA A 116 11.59 0.29 -2.01
N LYS A 117 11.14 1.03 -1.01
CA LYS A 117 10.95 2.48 -1.05
C LYS A 117 11.65 3.10 0.15
N THR A 118 12.38 4.18 -0.06
CA THR A 118 12.94 4.99 1.02
C THR A 118 12.69 6.45 0.73
N GLY A 119 12.46 7.26 1.76
CA GLY A 119 12.23 8.68 1.58
C GLY A 119 12.32 9.47 2.86
N PHE A 120 12.05 10.76 2.75
CA PHE A 120 11.96 11.67 3.89
C PHE A 120 10.67 12.47 3.83
N LYS A 121 10.19 12.90 4.99
CA LYS A 121 9.01 13.75 5.17
C LYS A 121 9.43 15.00 5.93
N TYR A 122 9.21 16.16 5.33
CA TYR A 122 9.45 17.46 5.97
C TYR A 122 8.13 18.14 6.36
N LYS A 123 8.02 18.61 7.60
CA LYS A 123 6.86 19.31 8.15
C LYS A 123 7.16 20.81 8.21
N PHE A 124 6.44 21.62 7.42
CA PHE A 124 6.63 23.08 7.36
C PHE A 124 6.13 23.78 8.62
#